data_AF-A0A0H5E5X8-F1
#
_entry.id   AF-A0A0H5E5X8-F1
#
_cell.length_a   1.000
_cell.length_b   1.000
_cell.length_c   1.000
_cell.angle_alpha   90.00
_cell.angle_beta   90.00
_cell.angle_gamma   90.00
#
_symmetry.space_group_name_H-M   'P 1'
#
loop_
_entity.id
_entity.type
_entity.pdbx_description
1 polymer ?
#
loop_
_entity_poly.entity_id
_entity_poly.type
_entity_poly.pdbx_seq_one_letter_code
_entity_poly.pdbx_strand_id
1 'polypeptide(L)'
;MKLGTDYSYLLCEGLSLFGRASGTIAIGDAKTENKQTFYYVDSQGIIQSAPSPDYVTFKDDDCCHVIPGCHLQLGLQYENSTCGCEYKLRFGYEVVKWYNLQNPRRWFESTEGGNIAQSTQSNTTTLAFHGLLTGIEVKF
;
A
#
# COMPACT_ATOMS: atom_id res chain seq x y z
N MET A 1 2.66 -15.40 3.60
CA MET A 1 1.54 -16.38 3.63
C MET A 1 0.29 -15.73 3.05
N LYS A 2 -0.52 -16.46 2.25
CA LYS A 2 -1.81 -15.99 1.71
C LYS A 2 -2.88 -17.04 1.96
N LEU A 3 -4.04 -16.63 2.49
CA LEU A 3 -5.22 -17.48 2.70
C LEU A 3 -6.43 -16.76 2.15
N GLY A 4 -7.38 -17.46 1.54
CA GLY A 4 -8.59 -16.82 1.04
C GLY A 4 -9.69 -17.80 0.69
N THR A 5 -10.82 -17.22 0.34
CA THR A 5 -12.02 -17.91 -0.12
C THR A 5 -12.52 -17.23 -1.39
N ASP A 6 -12.95 -18.07 -2.33
CA ASP A 6 -13.50 -17.66 -3.61
C ASP A 6 -14.91 -18.29 -3.70
N TYR A 7 -15.92 -17.46 -3.98
CA TYR A 7 -17.31 -17.84 -4.14
C TYR A 7 -17.78 -17.48 -5.54
N SER A 8 -18.53 -18.37 -6.16
CA SER A 8 -19.18 -18.13 -7.44
C SER A 8 -20.61 -18.63 -7.39
N TYR A 9 -21.55 -17.79 -7.82
CA TYR A 9 -22.97 -18.10 -7.89
C TYR A 9 -23.44 -17.94 -9.33
N LEU A 10 -23.87 -19.04 -9.94
CA LEU A 10 -24.38 -19.05 -11.30
C LEU A 10 -25.73 -18.33 -11.38
N LEU A 11 -25.82 -17.30 -12.22
CA LEU A 11 -27.05 -16.55 -12.46
C LEU A 11 -27.82 -17.18 -13.64
N CYS A 12 -27.14 -17.32 -14.77
CA CYS A 12 -27.65 -17.94 -16.00
C CYS A 12 -26.46 -18.37 -16.88
N GLU A 13 -26.75 -19.02 -18.02
CA GLU A 13 -25.78 -19.58 -18.98
C GLU A 13 -24.45 -18.81 -19.07
N GLY A 14 -23.41 -19.32 -18.41
CA GLY A 14 -22.06 -18.74 -18.40
C GLY A 14 -21.89 -17.50 -17.51
N LEU A 15 -22.95 -16.77 -17.19
CA LEU A 15 -22.92 -15.58 -16.33
C LEU A 15 -23.05 -15.95 -14.85
N SER A 16 -22.08 -15.57 -14.04
CA SER A 16 -22.07 -15.78 -12.59
C SER A 16 -21.66 -14.52 -11.83
N LEU A 17 -22.19 -14.38 -10.62
CA LEU A 17 -21.69 -13.45 -9.62
C LEU A 17 -20.49 -14.10 -8.93
N PHE A 18 -19.36 -13.40 -8.85
CA PHE A 18 -18.20 -13.86 -8.10
C PHE A 18 -17.89 -12.93 -6.93
N GLY A 19 -17.42 -13.51 -5.83
CA GLY A 19 -16.89 -12.81 -4.68
C GLY A 19 -15.62 -13.49 -4.20
N ARG A 20 -14.58 -12.71 -3.93
CA ARG A 20 -13.30 -13.20 -3.42
C ARG A 20 -12.90 -12.40 -2.20
N ALA A 21 -12.43 -13.09 -1.18
CA ALA A 21 -11.81 -12.48 -0.02
C ALA A 21 -10.52 -13.23 0.30
N SER A 22 -9.40 -12.51 0.38
CA SER A 22 -8.13 -13.10 0.76
C SER A 22 -7.36 -12.20 1.71
N GLY A 23 -6.71 -12.82 2.69
CA GLY A 23 -5.75 -12.20 3.59
C GLY A 23 -4.33 -12.60 3.23
N THR A 24 -3.40 -11.69 3.41
CA THR A 24 -1.96 -11.92 3.25
C THR A 24 -1.23 -11.46 4.49
N ILE A 25 -0.20 -12.19 4.90
CA ILE A 25 0.78 -11.70 5.87
C ILE A 25 2.14 -11.75 5.18
N ALA A 26 2.73 -10.57 5.01
CA ALA A 26 4.11 -10.40 4.57
C ALA A 26 4.97 -10.06 5.79
N ILE A 27 6.12 -10.72 5.88
CA ILE A 27 7.10 -10.52 6.95
C ILE A 27 8.44 -10.27 6.28
N GLY A 28 9.11 -9.20 6.65
CA GLY A 28 10.41 -8.88 6.08
C GLY A 28 11.00 -7.59 6.63
N ASP A 29 12.26 -7.36 6.30
CA ASP A 29 12.98 -6.16 6.69
C ASP A 29 12.66 -5.03 5.72
N ALA A 30 12.40 -3.85 6.26
CA ALA A 30 12.09 -2.67 5.47
C ALA A 30 13.11 -1.57 5.78
N LYS A 31 13.89 -1.22 4.75
CA LYS A 31 14.84 -0.11 4.81
C LYS A 31 14.15 1.14 4.31
N THR A 32 13.83 2.08 5.21
CA THR A 32 13.45 3.43 4.81
C THR A 32 14.55 4.42 5.09
N GLU A 33 14.85 5.20 4.05
CA GLU A 33 15.63 6.42 4.15
C GLU A 33 14.69 7.59 3.90
N ASN A 34 14.73 8.58 4.78
CA ASN A 34 13.98 9.82 4.60
C ASN A 34 14.92 11.01 4.58
N LYS A 35 14.81 11.84 3.54
CA LYS A 35 15.57 13.08 3.38
C LYS A 35 14.64 14.25 3.60
N GLN A 36 14.91 15.06 4.62
CA GLN A 36 14.13 16.27 4.92
C GLN A 36 14.99 17.51 4.73
N THR A 37 14.40 18.50 4.07
CA THR A 37 14.92 19.87 4.04
C THR A 37 14.36 20.62 5.24
N PHE A 38 15.22 21.32 5.97
CA PHE A 38 14.81 22.19 7.08
C PHE A 38 15.07 23.66 6.74
N TYR A 39 14.35 24.53 7.42
CA TYR A 39 14.49 25.98 7.33
C TYR A 39 14.92 26.52 8.70
N TYR A 40 15.75 27.55 8.72
CA TYR A 40 16.09 28.27 9.94
C TYR A 40 15.64 29.72 9.82
N VAL A 41 15.39 30.35 10.97
CA VAL A 41 15.08 31.78 11.06
C VAL A 41 16.37 32.49 11.43
N ASP A 42 16.81 33.43 10.61
CA ASP A 42 18.02 34.21 10.90
C ASP A 42 17.80 35.24 12.03
N SER A 43 18.86 35.93 12.43
CA SER A 43 18.81 36.97 13.48
C SER A 43 17.92 38.18 13.12
N GLN A 44 17.46 38.27 11.87
CA GLN A 44 16.57 39.32 11.36
C GLN A 44 15.12 38.82 11.23
N GLY A 45 14.83 37.57 11.62
CA GLY A 45 13.50 37.00 11.53
C GLY A 45 13.13 36.48 10.14
N ILE A 46 14.08 36.39 9.20
CA ILE A 46 13.83 35.92 7.84
C ILE A 46 14.01 34.40 7.80
N ILE A 47 13.03 33.71 7.20
CA ILE A 47 13.09 32.26 6.96
C ILE A 47 14.06 32.03 5.80
N GLN A 48 15.19 31.38 6.08
CA GLN A 48 16.16 30.96 5.08
C GLN A 48 16.12 29.43 4.93
N SER A 49 16.21 28.96 3.69
CA SER A 49 16.51 27.55 3.42
C SER A 49 17.97 27.27 3.79
N ALA A 50 18.24 26.14 4.44
CA ALA A 50 19.61 25.69 4.67
C ALA A 50 20.42 25.72 3.35
N PRO A 51 21.65 26.26 3.34
CA PRO A 51 22.49 26.24 2.15
C PRO A 51 22.73 24.78 1.70
N SER A 52 22.54 24.53 0.41
CA SER A 52 22.62 23.20 -0.20
C SER A 52 23.98 22.52 0.03
N PRO A 53 24.06 21.19 0.31
CA PRO A 53 22.98 20.22 0.41
C PRO A 53 22.90 19.57 1.80
N ASP A 54 22.57 20.35 2.84
CA ASP A 54 22.36 19.77 4.17
C ASP A 54 20.96 19.14 4.28
N TYR A 55 20.82 17.93 3.72
CA TYR A 55 19.68 17.07 4.01
C TYR A 55 19.91 16.35 5.33
N VAL A 56 18.92 16.35 6.22
CA VAL A 56 18.94 15.43 7.36
C VAL A 56 18.43 14.08 6.87
N THR A 57 19.29 13.07 6.94
CA THR A 57 18.92 11.69 6.61
C THR A 57 18.48 10.98 7.88
N PHE A 58 17.21 10.63 7.95
CA PHE A 58 16.69 9.79 9.01
C PHE A 58 16.65 8.35 8.53
N LYS A 59 17.35 7.48 9.27
CA LYS A 59 17.28 6.02 9.11
C LYS A 59 16.39 5.50 10.22
N ASP A 60 15.27 4.86 9.87
CA ASP A 60 14.48 4.09 10.83
C ASP A 60 15.13 2.70 10.93
N ASP A 61 15.23 2.16 12.15
CA ASP A 61 16.06 0.98 12.42
C ASP A 61 15.61 -0.27 11.65
N ASP A 62 16.59 -1.10 11.29
CA ASP A 62 16.44 -2.37 10.57
C ASP A 62 15.70 -3.41 11.45
N CYS A 63 14.38 -3.28 11.58
CA CYS A 63 13.52 -4.24 12.27
C CYS A 63 12.64 -5.02 11.30
N CYS A 64 12.30 -6.25 11.69
CA CYS A 64 11.38 -7.08 10.95
C CYS A 64 9.96 -6.50 11.04
N HIS A 65 9.34 -6.21 9.89
CA HIS A 65 7.97 -5.70 9.81
C HIS A 65 6.99 -6.81 9.47
N VAL A 66 5.85 -6.81 10.15
CA VAL A 66 4.70 -7.66 9.83
C VAL A 66 3.62 -6.80 9.17
N ILE A 67 3.38 -7.05 7.89
CA ILE A 67 2.44 -6.32 7.02
C ILE A 67 1.25 -7.24 6.71
N PRO A 68 0.16 -7.16 7.47
CA PRO A 68 -1.08 -7.83 7.11
C PRO A 68 -1.74 -7.08 5.95
N GLY A 69 -2.35 -7.84 5.05
CA GLY A 69 -3.07 -7.34 3.90
C GLY A 69 -4.41 -8.04 3.72
N CYS A 70 -5.35 -7.33 3.12
CA CYS A 70 -6.66 -7.81 2.74
C CYS A 70 -6.91 -7.47 1.28
N HIS A 71 -7.48 -8.41 0.54
CA HIS A 71 -7.85 -8.24 -0.85
C HIS A 71 -9.27 -8.80 -1.05
N LEU A 72 -10.19 -7.90 -1.37
CA LEU A 72 -11.59 -8.18 -1.61
C LEU A 72 -11.92 -7.88 -3.07
N GLN A 73 -12.67 -8.77 -3.72
CA GLN A 73 -13.19 -8.56 -5.07
C GLN A 73 -14.65 -9.00 -5.12
N LEU A 74 -15.46 -8.26 -5.88
CA LEU A 74 -16.87 -8.58 -6.13
C LEU A 74 -17.22 -8.16 -7.55
N GLY A 75 -17.93 -9.01 -8.29
CA GLY A 75 -18.35 -8.65 -9.63
C GLY A 75 -19.08 -9.76 -10.37
N LEU A 76 -19.22 -9.55 -11.68
CA LEU A 76 -19.78 -10.50 -12.62
C LEU A 76 -18.65 -11.15 -13.42
N GLN A 77 -18.80 -12.45 -13.69
CA GLN A 77 -17.94 -13.18 -14.59
C GLN A 77 -18.78 -13.90 -15.65
N TYR A 78 -18.30 -13.94 -16.88
CA TYR A 78 -18.91 -14.66 -17.98
C TYR A 78 -17.92 -15.70 -18.51
N GLU A 79 -18.33 -16.97 -18.50
CA GLU A 79 -17.55 -18.11 -18.96
C GLU A 79 -18.23 -18.76 -20.15
N ASN A 80 -17.49 -19.01 -21.23
CA ASN A 80 -17.99 -19.70 -22.41
C ASN A 80 -16.85 -20.42 -23.15
N SER A 81 -17.20 -21.32 -24.05
CA SER A 81 -16.28 -22.06 -24.91
C SER A 81 -16.66 -21.86 -26.37
N THR A 82 -15.72 -21.37 -27.19
CA THR A 82 -15.91 -21.19 -28.63
C THR A 82 -14.74 -21.80 -29.37
N CYS A 83 -15.01 -22.67 -30.34
CA CYS A 83 -14.00 -23.32 -31.19
C CYS A 83 -12.90 -24.08 -30.40
N GLY A 84 -13.24 -24.63 -29.23
CA GLY A 84 -12.30 -25.35 -28.36
C GLY A 84 -11.50 -24.45 -27.41
N CYS A 85 -11.68 -23.13 -27.46
CA CYS A 85 -11.07 -22.19 -26.52
C CYS A 85 -12.05 -21.84 -25.40
N GLU A 86 -11.66 -22.11 -24.15
CA GLU A 86 -12.38 -21.65 -22.97
C GLU A 86 -11.95 -20.22 -22.65
N TYR A 87 -12.90 -19.29 -22.52
CA TYR A 87 -12.62 -17.92 -22.12
C TYR A 87 -13.52 -17.48 -20.96
N LYS A 88 -12.96 -16.60 -20.13
CA LYS A 88 -13.59 -16.06 -18.94
C LYS A 88 -13.37 -14.56 -18.88
N LEU A 89 -14.46 -13.81 -18.97
CA LEU A 89 -14.49 -12.36 -18.82
C LEU A 89 -14.88 -12.02 -17.38
N ARG A 90 -14.22 -11.04 -16.75
CA ARG A 90 -14.56 -10.55 -15.41
C ARG A 90 -14.74 -9.05 -15.44
N PHE A 91 -15.78 -8.57 -14.77
CA PHE A 91 -16.03 -7.15 -14.53
C PHE A 91 -16.50 -6.96 -13.09
N GLY A 92 -15.91 -6.04 -12.34
CA GLY A 92 -16.26 -5.85 -10.95
C GLY A 92 -15.55 -4.70 -10.28
N TYR A 93 -15.48 -4.79 -8.96
CA TYR A 93 -14.78 -3.86 -8.09
C TYR A 93 -13.81 -4.62 -7.20
N GLU A 94 -12.65 -4.03 -6.95
CA GLU A 94 -11.64 -4.60 -6.05
C GLU A 94 -11.14 -3.59 -5.04
N VAL A 95 -10.75 -4.10 -3.88
CA VAL A 95 -10.11 -3.35 -2.79
C VAL A 95 -8.93 -4.16 -2.28
N VAL A 96 -7.74 -3.57 -2.29
CA VAL A 96 -6.52 -4.11 -1.70
C VAL A 96 -6.07 -3.17 -0.61
N LYS A 97 -5.83 -3.68 0.59
CA LYS A 97 -5.43 -2.89 1.74
C LYS A 97 -4.27 -3.55 2.47
N TRP A 98 -3.25 -2.78 2.78
CA TRP A 98 -2.10 -3.19 3.59
C TRP A 98 -1.97 -2.31 4.81
N TYR A 99 -1.74 -2.95 5.94
CA TYR A 99 -1.58 -2.30 7.24
C TYR A 99 -0.13 -2.39 7.68
N ASN A 100 0.26 -1.52 8.61
CA ASN A 100 1.60 -1.48 9.18
C ASN A 100 2.71 -1.30 8.14
N LEU A 101 2.41 -0.67 7.00
CA LEU A 101 3.44 -0.29 6.04
C LEU A 101 4.32 0.78 6.64
N GLN A 102 5.63 0.68 6.43
CA GLN A 102 6.57 1.66 6.93
C GLN A 102 6.24 3.05 6.36
N ASN A 103 6.18 4.04 7.25
CA ASN A 103 5.89 5.43 6.92
C ASN A 103 6.97 6.30 7.57
N PRO A 104 7.78 7.03 6.79
CA PRO A 104 8.85 7.82 7.37
C PRO A 104 8.29 8.94 8.28
N ARG A 105 8.83 9.02 9.50
CA ARG A 105 8.45 10.06 10.47
C ARG A 105 8.87 11.45 9.99
N ARG A 106 8.01 12.45 10.19
CA ARG A 106 8.37 13.87 10.08
C ARG A 106 8.82 14.38 11.43
N TRP A 107 9.98 15.03 11.47
CA TRP A 107 10.56 15.60 12.69
C TRP A 107 10.42 17.12 12.64
N PHE A 108 10.00 17.76 13.73
CA PHE A 108 9.67 19.18 13.73
C PHE A 108 10.47 20.04 14.72
N GLU A 109 11.17 19.45 15.70
CA GLU A 109 11.92 20.19 16.70
C GLU A 109 13.27 19.53 17.03
N SER A 110 14.32 20.34 17.15
CA SER A 110 15.53 20.03 17.91
C SER A 110 15.52 20.86 19.18
N THR A 111 15.70 20.22 20.35
CA THR A 111 15.86 20.94 21.62
C THR A 111 17.23 21.63 21.67
N GLU A 112 17.36 22.72 22.44
CA GLU A 112 18.67 23.31 22.78
C GLU A 112 19.58 22.21 23.36
N GLY A 113 20.56 21.76 22.58
CA GLY A 113 21.39 20.58 22.87
C GLY A 113 21.40 19.50 21.78
N GLY A 114 20.57 19.62 20.74
CA GLY A 114 20.71 18.90 19.46
C GLY A 114 20.50 17.37 19.48
N ASN A 115 20.26 16.77 20.65
CA ASN A 115 20.26 15.31 20.81
C ASN A 115 18.87 14.66 20.84
N ILE A 116 17.78 15.43 20.69
CA ILE A 116 16.42 14.90 20.70
C ILE A 116 15.67 15.47 19.50
N ALA A 117 15.38 14.59 18.52
CA ALA A 117 14.38 14.85 17.50
C ALA A 117 13.03 14.32 18.02
N GLN A 118 11.97 15.13 17.92
CA GLN A 118 10.61 14.70 18.29
C GLN A 118 9.71 14.55 17.06
N SER A 119 8.88 13.50 17.07
CA SER A 119 7.86 13.25 16.05
C SER A 119 6.58 12.77 16.71
N THR A 120 5.44 13.30 16.27
CA THR A 120 4.08 12.89 16.66
C THR A 120 3.48 11.89 15.66
N GLN A 121 4.21 11.53 14.61
CA GLN A 121 3.72 10.64 13.56
C GLN A 121 4.12 9.20 13.83
N SER A 122 3.16 8.28 13.67
CA SER A 122 3.46 6.85 13.63
C SER A 122 4.43 6.55 12.49
N ASN A 123 5.39 5.64 12.73
CA ASN A 123 6.26 5.12 11.67
C ASN A 123 5.57 4.04 10.81
N THR A 124 4.26 3.86 11.00
CA THR A 124 3.45 2.95 10.20
C THR A 124 2.24 3.67 9.61
N THR A 125 1.81 3.23 8.43
CA THR A 125 0.63 3.71 7.73
C THR A 125 -0.17 2.54 7.15
N THR A 126 -1.39 2.87 6.71
CA THR A 126 -2.25 1.97 5.97
C THR A 126 -2.35 2.46 4.53
N LEU A 127 -2.04 1.59 3.57
CA LEU A 127 -2.20 1.86 2.15
C LEU A 127 -3.40 1.09 1.63
N ALA A 128 -4.27 1.75 0.88
CA ALA A 128 -5.42 1.13 0.26
C ALA A 128 -5.51 1.53 -1.22
N PHE A 129 -5.70 0.53 -2.07
CA PHE A 129 -6.07 0.69 -3.47
C PHE A 129 -7.49 0.16 -3.64
N HIS A 130 -8.28 0.84 -4.44
CA HIS A 130 -9.62 0.39 -4.79
C HIS A 130 -9.95 0.86 -6.19
N GLY A 131 -10.74 0.08 -6.92
CA GLY A 131 -11.02 0.42 -8.30
C GLY A 131 -11.89 -0.59 -9.03
N LEU A 132 -12.16 -0.26 -10.29
CA LEU A 132 -12.82 -1.16 -11.22
C LEU A 132 -11.86 -2.26 -11.65
N LEU A 133 -12.36 -3.48 -11.63
CA LEU A 133 -11.67 -4.67 -12.11
C LEU A 133 -12.26 -5.07 -13.46
N THR A 134 -11.39 -5.26 -14.46
CA THR A 134 -11.72 -5.90 -15.73
C THR A 134 -10.65 -6.94 -16.04
N GLY A 135 -11.03 -8.11 -16.55
CA GLY A 135 -10.08 -9.18 -16.82
C GLY A 135 -10.58 -10.17 -17.86
N ILE A 136 -9.62 -10.76 -18.58
CA ILE A 136 -9.84 -11.86 -19.53
C ILE A 136 -8.86 -12.99 -19.20
N GLU A 137 -9.38 -14.20 -19.12
CA GLU A 137 -8.62 -15.43 -18.93
C GLU A 137 -8.97 -16.37 -20.08
N VAL A 138 -7.95 -16.91 -20.77
CA VAL A 138 -8.11 -17.80 -21.93
C VAL A 138 -7.33 -19.07 -21.66
N LYS A 139 -7.95 -20.21 -21.95
CA LYS A 139 -7.35 -21.54 -21.79
C LYS A 139 -7.47 -22.32 -23.11
N PHE A 140 -6.36 -22.97 -23.47
CA PHE A 140 -6.15 -23.72 -24.72
C PHE A 140 -6.07 -25.23 -24.42
#